data_AF-A0A7Y5FB59-F1
#
_entry.id   AF-A0A7Y5FB59-F1
#
_cell.length_a   1.000
_cell.length_b   1.000
_cell.length_c   1.000
_cell.angle_alpha   90.00
_cell.angle_beta   90.00
_cell.angle_gamma   90.00
#
_symmetry.space_group_name_H-M   'P 1'
#
loop_
_entity.id
_entity.type
_entity.pdbx_description
1 polymer ?
#
loop_
_entity_poly.entity_id
_entity_poly.type
_entity_poly.pdbx_seq_one_letter_code
_entity_poly.pdbx_strand_id
1 'polypeptide(L)'
;MRCTCGFDFVKAALASIRGRKKRKYESYAIIADEDYVRCVRLECKALAAPDKQSKLRYVARSATLVGTVKVCPKCSALLLIKPKTAELVRYTKTKE
;
A
#
# COMPACT_ATOMS: atom_id res chain seq x y z
N MET A 1 -1.08 18.75 9.08
CA MET A 1 -1.40 17.43 8.48
C MET A 1 -0.53 16.37 9.17
N ARG A 2 -1.10 15.32 9.78
CA ARG A 2 -0.33 14.20 10.37
C ARG A 2 -0.84 12.88 9.76
N CYS A 3 -0.07 12.20 8.90
CA CYS A 3 -0.37 10.79 8.55
C CYS A 3 0.19 9.92 9.69
N THR A 4 -0.64 9.05 10.23
CA THR A 4 -0.30 7.99 11.21
C THR A 4 0.03 6.66 10.53
N CYS A 5 -0.03 6.65 9.21
CA CYS A 5 0.14 5.50 8.36
C CYS A 5 1.63 5.16 8.17
N GLY A 6 2.07 3.98 8.61
CA GLY A 6 3.49 3.63 8.62
C GLY A 6 4.27 4.22 9.79
N PHE A 7 3.62 4.55 10.92
CA PHE A 7 4.27 5.19 12.07
C PHE A 7 5.49 4.41 12.59
N ASP A 8 5.42 3.08 12.64
CA ASP A 8 6.56 2.25 13.05
C ASP A 8 7.68 2.20 12.01
N PHE A 9 7.32 2.23 10.71
CA PHE A 9 8.29 2.40 9.64
C PHE A 9 8.98 3.77 9.74
N VAL A 10 8.22 4.86 9.92
CA VAL A 10 8.73 6.21 10.07
C VAL A 10 9.58 6.34 11.32
N LYS A 11 9.15 5.78 12.46
CA LYS A 11 9.96 5.71 13.69
C LYS A 11 11.27 4.96 13.47
N ALA A 12 11.22 3.79 12.83
CA ALA A 12 12.40 3.00 12.53
C ALA A 12 13.35 3.72 11.56
N ALA A 13 12.80 4.40 10.55
CA ALA A 13 13.57 5.21 9.61
C ALA A 13 14.22 6.42 10.31
N LEU A 14 13.49 7.14 11.15
CA LEU A 14 14.02 8.26 11.95
C LEU A 14 15.08 7.80 12.96
N ALA A 15 14.88 6.65 13.61
CA ALA A 15 15.85 6.07 14.53
C ALA A 15 17.17 5.68 13.82
N SER A 16 17.07 5.18 12.58
CA SER A 16 18.23 4.87 11.75
C SER A 16 19.01 6.10 11.28
N ILE A 17 18.31 7.18 10.92
CA ILE A 17 18.94 8.45 10.50
C ILE A 17 19.68 9.09 11.69
N ARG A 18 19.14 8.97 12.90
CA ARG A 18 19.76 9.45 14.15
C ARG A 18 20.92 8.56 14.64
N GLY A 19 21.39 7.62 13.84
CA GLY A 19 22.54 6.77 14.14
C GLY A 19 22.31 5.72 15.24
N ARG A 20 21.06 5.51 15.68
CA ARG A 20 20.79 4.67 16.87
C ARG A 20 20.61 3.19 16.56
N LYS A 21 20.17 2.79 15.35
CA LYS A 21 19.95 1.38 14.94
C LYS A 21 19.95 1.19 13.41
N LYS A 22 20.33 0.01 12.92
CA LYS A 22 20.15 -0.39 11.51
C LYS A 22 18.66 -0.43 11.15
N ARG A 23 18.27 -0.01 9.94
CA ARG A 23 16.86 -0.06 9.50
C ARG A 23 16.37 -1.51 9.50
N LYS A 24 15.28 -1.77 10.23
CA LYS A 24 14.59 -3.08 10.23
C LYS A 24 13.76 -3.31 8.97
N TYR A 25 13.30 -2.24 8.34
CA TYR A 25 12.43 -2.27 7.17
C TYR A 25 13.03 -1.39 6.06
N GLU A 26 13.09 -1.90 4.84
CA GLU A 26 13.58 -1.15 3.67
C GLU A 26 12.47 -0.33 3.00
N SER A 27 11.24 -0.85 3.03
CA SER A 27 10.04 -0.18 2.50
C SER A 27 8.78 -0.60 3.28
N TYR A 28 7.68 0.11 3.06
CA TYR A 28 6.36 -0.26 3.55
C TYR A 28 5.31 0.05 2.48
N ALA A 29 4.21 -0.69 2.51
CA ALA A 29 3.03 -0.49 1.68
C ALA A 29 1.79 -0.53 2.57
N ILE A 30 0.76 0.25 2.21
CA ILE A 30 -0.52 0.22 2.91
C ILE A 30 -1.53 -0.44 1.99
N ILE A 31 -2.21 -1.45 2.49
CA ILE A 31 -3.20 -2.25 1.75
C ILE A 31 -4.48 -2.26 2.59
N ALA A 32 -5.64 -2.18 1.93
CA ALA A 32 -6.91 -2.37 2.62
C ALA A 32 -7.02 -3.82 3.14
N ASP A 33 -7.63 -4.02 4.31
CA ASP A 33 -7.74 -5.36 4.88
C ASP A 33 -8.45 -6.34 3.92
N GLU A 34 -9.51 -5.88 3.26
CA GLU A 34 -10.27 -6.69 2.29
C GLU A 34 -9.42 -7.15 1.09
N ASP A 35 -8.38 -6.40 0.73
CA ASP A 35 -7.48 -6.70 -0.39
C ASP A 35 -6.19 -7.40 0.04
N TYR A 36 -5.94 -7.53 1.35
CA TYR A 36 -4.65 -8.01 1.86
C TYR A 36 -4.32 -9.41 1.34
N VAL A 37 -5.24 -10.36 1.47
CA VAL A 37 -5.07 -11.75 0.98
C VAL A 37 -4.81 -11.77 -0.53
N ARG A 38 -5.52 -10.93 -1.29
CA ARG A 38 -5.35 -10.82 -2.74
C ARG A 38 -3.97 -10.28 -3.10
N CYS A 39 -3.49 -9.26 -2.39
CA CYS A 39 -2.17 -8.69 -2.58
C CYS A 39 -1.07 -9.72 -2.30
N VAL A 40 -1.15 -10.44 -1.18
CA VAL A 40 -0.17 -11.49 -0.84
C VAL A 40 -0.13 -12.58 -1.91
N ARG A 41 -1.29 -13.03 -2.41
CA ARG A 41 -1.34 -14.02 -3.50
C ARG A 41 -0.66 -13.53 -4.78
N LEU A 42 -0.79 -12.25 -5.12
CA LEU A 42 -0.12 -11.67 -6.29
C LEU A 42 1.39 -11.58 -6.09
N GLU A 43 1.85 -11.20 -4.89
CA GLU A 43 3.28 -11.20 -4.53
C GLU A 43 3.88 -12.61 -4.61
N CYS A 44 3.20 -13.63 -4.07
CA CYS A 44 3.64 -15.02 -4.20
C CYS A 44 3.75 -15.45 -5.68
N LYS A 45 2.77 -15.06 -6.52
CA LYS A 45 2.82 -15.34 -7.97
C LYS A 45 3.95 -14.59 -8.67
N ALA A 46 4.27 -13.36 -8.25
CA ALA A 46 5.40 -12.60 -8.78
C ALA A 46 6.74 -13.27 -8.43
N LEU A 47 6.87 -13.82 -7.22
CA LEU A 47 8.05 -14.56 -6.77
C LEU A 47 8.22 -15.89 -7.52
N ALA A 48 7.13 -16.60 -7.77
CA ALA A 48 7.13 -17.88 -8.48
C ALA A 48 7.11 -17.75 -10.01
N ALA A 49 7.10 -16.54 -10.57
CA ALA A 49 6.99 -16.34 -12.01
C ALA A 49 8.25 -16.84 -12.74
N PRO A 50 8.09 -17.61 -13.84
CA PRO A 50 9.23 -18.21 -14.55
C PRO A 50 10.02 -17.19 -15.37
N ASP A 51 9.37 -16.10 -15.78
CA ASP A 51 9.96 -15.07 -16.65
C ASP A 51 9.71 -13.65 -16.11
N LYS A 52 10.57 -12.72 -16.56
CA LYS A 52 10.55 -11.32 -16.13
C LYS A 52 9.23 -10.63 -16.48
N GLN A 53 8.60 -10.96 -17.60
CA GLN A 53 7.39 -10.29 -18.06
C GLN A 53 6.18 -10.73 -17.23
N SER A 54 6.06 -12.01 -16.89
CA SER A 54 5.05 -12.52 -15.96
C SER A 54 5.25 -11.95 -14.56
N LYS A 55 6.49 -11.85 -14.08
CA LYS A 55 6.81 -11.19 -12.81
C LYS A 55 6.31 -9.75 -12.79
N LEU A 56 6.66 -8.96 -13.81
CA LEU A 56 6.22 -7.57 -13.93
C LEU A 56 4.69 -7.44 -14.00
N ARG A 57 4.00 -8.37 -14.68
CA ARG A 57 2.53 -8.39 -14.72
C ARG A 57 1.91 -8.59 -13.33
N TYR A 58 2.45 -9.50 -12.51
CA TYR A 58 1.93 -9.70 -11.15
C TYR A 58 2.23 -8.52 -10.23
N VAL A 59 3.43 -7.94 -10.31
CA VAL A 59 3.80 -6.73 -9.57
C VAL A 59 2.91 -5.55 -9.97
N ALA A 60 2.65 -5.35 -11.27
CA ALA A 60 1.75 -4.30 -11.73
C ALA A 60 0.32 -4.48 -11.18
N ARG A 61 -0.15 -5.72 -11.06
CA ARG A 61 -1.47 -6.03 -10.45
C ARG A 61 -1.50 -5.87 -8.94
N SER A 62 -0.42 -6.17 -8.21
CA SER A 62 -0.38 -5.94 -6.76
C SER A 62 -0.29 -4.45 -6.44
N ALA A 63 0.41 -3.67 -7.28
CA ALA A 63 0.54 -2.23 -7.14
C ALA A 63 -0.81 -1.48 -7.16
N THR A 64 -1.85 -2.02 -7.81
CA THR A 64 -3.20 -1.40 -7.80
C THR A 64 -3.91 -1.50 -6.45
N LEU A 65 -3.45 -2.40 -5.57
CA LEU A 65 -4.04 -2.63 -4.24
C LEU A 65 -3.36 -1.81 -3.15
N VAL A 66 -2.16 -1.29 -3.43
CA VAL A 66 -1.40 -0.44 -2.51
C VAL A 66 -1.94 0.99 -2.58
N GLY A 67 -2.19 1.60 -1.42
CA GLY A 67 -2.68 2.97 -1.32
C GLY A 67 -1.85 3.85 -0.40
N THR A 68 -2.29 5.11 -0.29
CA THR A 68 -1.78 6.08 0.69
C THR A 68 -2.90 6.51 1.61
N VAL A 69 -2.63 6.62 2.91
CA VAL A 69 -3.65 7.09 3.86
C VAL A 69 -3.55 8.60 4.01
N LYS A 70 -4.70 9.28 3.87
CA LYS A 70 -4.88 10.71 4.12
C LYS A 70 -5.88 10.91 5.25
N VAL A 71 -5.79 12.06 5.92
CA VAL A 71 -6.77 12.47 6.93
C VAL A 71 -7.74 13.45 6.27
N CYS A 72 -9.05 13.23 6.42
CA CYS A 72 -10.07 14.17 5.99
C CYS A 72 -9.97 15.45 6.82
N PRO A 73 -9.84 16.64 6.20
CA PRO A 73 -9.68 17.89 6.95
C PRO A 73 -10.96 18.32 7.70
N LYS A 74 -12.13 17.78 7.35
CA LYS A 74 -13.42 18.16 7.96
C LYS A 74 -13.78 17.31 9.19
N CYS A 75 -13.58 15.99 9.11
CA CYS A 75 -14.03 15.05 10.14
C CYS A 75 -12.90 14.18 10.72
N SER A 76 -11.65 14.42 10.34
CA SER A 76 -10.47 13.66 10.78
C SER A 76 -10.48 12.16 10.42
N ALA A 77 -11.42 11.70 9.60
CA ALA A 77 -11.47 10.32 9.13
C ALA A 77 -10.21 9.95 8.33
N LEU A 78 -9.73 8.72 8.50
CA LEU A 78 -8.65 8.16 7.68
C LEU A 78 -9.22 7.62 6.36
N LEU A 79 -8.63 8.05 5.25
CA LEU A 79 -9.02 7.68 3.90
C LEU A 79 -7.86 6.98 3.21
N LEU A 80 -8.04 5.73 2.82
CA LEU A 80 -7.08 5.03 1.96
C LEU A 80 -7.34 5.39 0.50
N ILE A 81 -6.38 6.08 -0.11
CA ILE A 81 -6.42 6.48 -1.52
C ILE A 81 -5.55 5.51 -2.31
N LYS A 82 -6.19 4.64 -3.10
CA LYS A 82 -5.52 3.78 -4.08
C LYS A 82 -5.14 4.58 -5.34
N PRO A 83 -4.10 4.17 -6.09
CA PRO A 83 -3.74 4.79 -7.35
C PRO A 83 -4.93 4.72 -8.32
N LYS A 84 -5.18 5.82 -9.03
CA LYS A 84 -6.10 5.81 -10.17
C LYS A 84 -5.47 4.93 -11.25
N THR A 85 -5.94 3.71 -11.39
CA THR A 85 -5.69 2.91 -12.59
C THR A 85 -6.45 3.58 -13.74
N ALA A 86 -5.97 3.42 -14.98
CA ALA A 86 -6.63 3.97 -16.17
C ALA A 86 -8.04 3.36 -16.43
N GLU A 87 -8.52 2.47 -15.55
CA GLU A 87 -9.89 2.00 -15.51
C GLU A 87 -10.75 2.98 -14.68
N LEU A 88 -11.67 3.67 -15.34
CA LEU A 88 -12.72 4.48 -14.71
C LEU A 88 -13.69 3.58 -13.95
N VAL A 89 -13.38 3.24 -12.69
CA VAL A 89 -14.34 2.57 -11.81
C VAL A 89 -15.32 3.61 -11.25
N ARG A 90 -16.55 3.64 -11.79
CA ARG A 90 -17.67 4.37 -11.18
C ARG A 90 -18.06 3.69 -9.87
N TYR A 91 -17.73 4.31 -8.73
CA TYR A 91 -18.33 3.95 -7.45
C TYR A 91 -19.73 4.56 -7.35
N THR A 92 -20.76 3.86 -7.83
CA THR A 92 -22.13 4.12 -7.41
C THR A 92 -22.34 3.44 -6.06
N LYS A 93 -22.55 4.23 -5.00
CA LYS A 93 -23.12 3.72 -3.75
C LYS A 93 -24.51 3.14 -4.07
N THR A 94 -24.64 1.82 -4.09
CA THR A 94 -25.94 1.20 -3.82
C THR A 94 -26.24 1.42 -2.35
N LYS A 95 -27.28 2.23 -2.07
CA LYS A 95 -27.99 2.17 -0.80
C LYS A 95 -28.90 0.95 -0.88
N GLU A 96 -28.76 0.02 0.06
CA GLU A 96 -29.87 -0.78 0.59
C GLU A 96 -29.81 -0.68 2.11
#